data_AF-A0A5M8RZR4-F1
#
_entry.id   AF-A0A5M8RZR4-F1
#
_cell.length_a   1.000
_cell.length_b   1.000
_cell.length_c   1.000
_cell.angle_alpha   90.00
_cell.angle_beta   90.00
_cell.angle_gamma   90.00
#
_symmetry.space_group_name_H-M   'P 1'
#
loop_
_entity.id
_entity.type
_entity.pdbx_description
1 polymer ?
#
loop_
_entity_poly.entity_id
_entity_poly.type
_entity_poly.pdbx_seq_one_letter_code
_entity_poly.pdbx_strand_id
1 'polypeptide(L)'
;MIYKIDHYYSTDHDKYSIFIDCEIKPQMLVKTLGFIHFEFEELVSNDGCMDERHLAVILEKFFNAKNVTDKYRKYLPLLQLEEKDWDYLIGHTWLIDRVKRDQINDETIEVNPYTGHLTIIHVDWFSAREICCGKVAEKYSYIPDTPDFKKEIRNIADFYNY
;
A
#
# COMPACT_ATOMS: atom_id res chain seq x y z
N MET A 1 6.19 -5.13 -9.12
CA MET A 1 4.99 -4.35 -9.58
C MET A 1 4.84 -3.20 -8.62
N ILE A 2 4.45 -2.01 -9.10
CA ILE A 2 4.35 -0.84 -8.22
C ILE A 2 2.93 -0.70 -7.69
N TYR A 3 2.80 -0.63 -6.37
CA TYR A 3 1.56 -0.39 -5.67
C TYR A 3 1.60 1.00 -5.02
N LYS A 4 0.57 1.82 -5.24
CA LYS A 4 0.29 3.00 -4.42
C LYS A 4 -0.69 2.56 -3.33
N ILE A 5 -0.24 2.51 -2.08
CA ILE A 5 -1.11 2.19 -0.95
C ILE A 5 -1.50 3.52 -0.30
N ASP A 6 -2.81 3.69 -0.12
CA ASP A 6 -3.43 4.88 0.44
C ASP A 6 -4.52 4.44 1.41
N HIS A 7 -5.07 5.38 2.17
CA HIS A 7 -6.13 5.10 3.12
C HIS A 7 -7.33 6.01 2.85
N TYR A 8 -8.52 5.43 2.74
CA TYR A 8 -9.77 6.17 2.52
C TYR A 8 -9.93 7.38 3.46
N TYR A 9 -9.58 7.21 4.75
CA TYR A 9 -9.66 8.28 5.75
C TYR A 9 -8.42 9.19 5.83
N SER A 10 -7.50 9.12 4.86
CA SER A 10 -6.31 9.99 4.86
C SER A 10 -6.73 11.46 4.77
N THR A 11 -6.08 12.29 5.59
CA THR A 11 -6.28 13.75 5.54
C THR A 11 -5.52 14.41 4.40
N ASP A 12 -4.53 13.70 3.83
CA ASP A 12 -3.69 14.15 2.72
C ASP A 12 -3.12 12.91 2.00
N HIS A 13 -3.86 12.44 0.99
CA HIS A 13 -3.51 11.27 0.17
C HIS A 13 -2.13 11.39 -0.49
N ASP A 14 -1.75 12.58 -0.94
CA ASP A 14 -0.47 12.81 -1.61
C ASP A 14 0.70 12.77 -0.62
N LYS A 15 0.48 13.23 0.61
CA LYS A 15 1.51 13.21 1.65
C LYS A 15 1.73 11.83 2.25
N TYR A 16 0.66 11.11 2.56
CA TYR A 16 0.70 9.90 3.38
C TYR A 16 0.69 8.60 2.59
N SER A 17 0.29 8.61 1.32
CA SER A 17 0.40 7.42 0.49
C SER A 17 1.85 6.95 0.34
N ILE A 18 2.02 5.63 0.33
CA ILE A 18 3.30 4.97 0.13
C ILE A 18 3.31 4.24 -1.21
N PHE A 19 4.50 4.14 -1.82
CA PHE A 19 4.70 3.33 -3.01
C PHE A 19 5.59 2.13 -2.68
N ILE A 20 5.11 0.95 -3.02
CA ILE A 20 5.78 -0.32 -2.74
C ILE A 20 6.01 -1.06 -4.05
N ASP A 21 7.24 -1.48 -4.30
CA ASP A 21 7.55 -2.46 -5.34
C ASP A 21 7.50 -3.87 -4.72
N CYS A 22 6.59 -4.70 -5.22
CA CYS A 22 6.40 -6.05 -4.73
C CYS A 22 5.99 -6.99 -5.86
N GLU A 23 6.37 -8.27 -5.73
CA GLU A 23 5.97 -9.33 -6.66
C GLU A 23 4.66 -10.02 -6.25
N ILE A 24 4.17 -9.77 -5.04
CA ILE A 24 2.89 -10.31 -4.56
C ILE A 24 1.78 -9.87 -5.49
N LYS A 25 0.96 -10.84 -5.96
CA LYS A 25 -0.17 -10.54 -6.85
C LYS A 25 -1.18 -9.60 -6.18
N PRO A 26 -1.85 -8.71 -6.93
CA PRO A 26 -2.75 -7.71 -6.35
C PRO A 26 -3.77 -8.28 -5.36
N GLN A 27 -4.47 -9.36 -5.71
CA GLN A 27 -5.46 -9.97 -4.81
C GLN A 27 -4.85 -10.53 -3.50
N MET A 28 -3.61 -11.00 -3.57
CA MET A 28 -2.89 -11.51 -2.39
C MET A 28 -2.41 -10.35 -1.53
N LEU A 29 -1.90 -9.28 -2.17
CA LEU A 29 -1.43 -8.09 -1.46
C LEU A 29 -2.57 -7.42 -0.70
N VAL A 30 -3.75 -7.25 -1.32
CA VAL A 30 -4.95 -6.72 -0.65
C VAL A 30 -5.26 -7.51 0.62
N LYS A 31 -5.23 -8.85 0.55
CA LYS A 31 -5.45 -9.71 1.72
C LYS A 31 -4.35 -9.55 2.76
N THR A 32 -3.10 -9.52 2.35
CA THR A 32 -1.95 -9.28 3.23
C THR A 32 -2.08 -7.95 3.96
N LEU A 33 -2.38 -6.85 3.26
CA LEU A 33 -2.56 -5.52 3.86
C LEU A 33 -3.72 -5.49 4.85
N GLY A 34 -4.87 -6.08 4.49
CA GLY A 34 -6.02 -6.18 5.38
C GLY A 34 -5.73 -6.97 6.66
N PHE A 35 -5.02 -8.10 6.54
CA PHE A 35 -4.66 -8.90 7.71
C PHE A 35 -3.52 -8.31 8.55
N ILE A 36 -2.60 -7.53 7.96
CA ILE A 36 -1.64 -6.71 8.71
C ILE A 36 -2.39 -5.68 9.56
N HIS A 37 -3.41 -5.01 8.98
CA HIS A 37 -4.24 -4.06 9.72
C HIS A 37 -4.95 -4.74 10.90
N PHE A 38 -5.59 -5.90 10.68
CA PHE A 38 -6.21 -6.66 11.77
C PHE A 38 -5.23 -7.10 12.85
N GLU A 39 -4.03 -7.56 12.46
CA GLU A 39 -3.01 -7.91 13.45
C GLU A 39 -2.64 -6.69 14.31
N PHE A 40 -2.55 -5.51 13.71
CA PHE A 40 -2.32 -4.29 14.47
C PHE A 40 -3.47 -3.93 15.40
N GLU A 41 -4.71 -4.03 14.93
CA GLU A 41 -5.91 -3.80 15.75
C GLU A 41 -5.92 -4.71 17.00
N GLU A 42 -5.58 -5.98 16.82
CA GLU A 42 -5.54 -6.99 17.89
C GLU A 42 -4.37 -6.79 18.86
N LEU A 43 -3.19 -6.37 18.36
CA LEU A 43 -1.97 -6.32 19.16
C LEU A 43 -1.68 -4.96 19.80
N VAL A 44 -2.20 -3.87 19.23
CA VAL A 44 -1.83 -2.49 19.57
C VAL A 44 -3.06 -1.68 19.99
N SER A 45 -4.05 -1.53 19.11
CA SER A 45 -5.22 -0.66 19.38
C SER A 45 -6.39 -1.02 18.47
N ASN A 46 -7.54 -1.34 19.08
CA ASN A 46 -8.75 -1.77 18.39
C ASN A 46 -9.43 -0.65 17.56
N ASP A 47 -8.99 0.60 17.72
CA ASP A 47 -9.53 1.81 17.09
C ASP A 47 -8.45 2.65 16.37
N GLY A 48 -7.19 2.23 16.43
CA GLY A 48 -6.06 2.96 15.88
C GLY A 48 -5.76 2.55 14.44
N CYS A 49 -5.39 3.54 13.62
CA CYS A 49 -4.82 3.28 12.30
C CYS A 49 -3.30 3.18 12.40
N MET A 50 -2.72 2.13 11.79
CA MET A 50 -1.28 2.00 11.66
C MET A 50 -0.74 3.09 10.70
N ASP A 51 0.38 3.71 11.05
CA ASP A 51 1.07 4.70 10.22
C ASP A 51 1.60 4.02 8.94
N GLU A 52 1.44 4.65 7.79
CA GLU A 52 1.81 4.06 6.50
C GLU A 52 3.33 3.82 6.39
N ARG A 53 4.16 4.59 7.10
CA ARG A 53 5.61 4.36 7.16
C ARG A 53 5.93 3.09 7.93
N HIS A 54 5.15 2.79 8.97
CA HIS A 54 5.26 1.53 9.72
C HIS A 54 4.85 0.35 8.84
N LEU A 55 3.77 0.48 8.08
CA LEU A 55 3.36 -0.52 7.09
C LEU A 55 4.46 -0.81 6.07
N ALA A 56 5.12 0.23 5.54
CA ALA A 56 6.22 0.06 4.60
C ALA A 56 7.35 -0.80 5.18
N VAL A 57 7.76 -0.55 6.44
CA VAL A 57 8.79 -1.34 7.14
C VAL A 57 8.38 -2.80 7.29
N ILE A 58 7.12 -3.07 7.65
CA ILE A 58 6.60 -4.43 7.77
C ILE A 58 6.65 -5.15 6.41
N LEU A 59 6.23 -4.47 5.33
CA LEU A 59 6.26 -5.02 3.98
C LEU A 59 7.69 -5.31 3.50
N GLU A 60 8.64 -4.41 3.75
CA GLU A 60 10.04 -4.62 3.40
C GLU A 60 10.64 -5.81 4.13
N LYS A 61 10.36 -5.94 5.44
CA LYS A 61 10.97 -6.95 6.29
C LYS A 61 10.41 -8.36 6.09
N PHE A 62 9.11 -8.49 5.85
CA PHE A 62 8.43 -9.80 5.86
C PHE A 62 7.88 -10.25 4.51
N PHE A 63 7.76 -9.34 3.53
CA PHE A 63 7.07 -9.61 2.28
C PHE A 63 7.93 -9.39 1.03
N ASN A 64 9.26 -9.29 1.21
CA ASN A 64 10.22 -9.03 0.12
C ASN A 64 9.79 -7.84 -0.76
N ALA A 65 9.21 -6.84 -0.12
CA ALA A 65 8.80 -5.62 -0.78
C ALA A 65 9.91 -4.58 -0.68
N LYS A 66 9.85 -3.55 -1.52
CA LYS A 66 10.77 -2.41 -1.45
C LYS A 66 9.97 -1.12 -1.36
N ASN A 67 10.28 -0.27 -0.39
CA ASN A 67 9.74 1.06 -0.31
C ASN A 67 10.38 1.93 -1.42
N VAL A 68 9.55 2.34 -2.37
CA VAL A 68 9.94 3.17 -3.52
C VAL A 68 9.18 4.50 -3.52
N THR A 69 8.61 4.90 -2.37
CA THR A 69 7.79 6.10 -2.20
C THR A 69 8.45 7.34 -2.81
N ASP A 70 9.69 7.65 -2.43
CA ASP A 70 10.38 8.85 -2.94
C ASP A 70 10.58 8.84 -4.46
N LYS A 71 10.84 7.65 -5.04
CA LYS A 71 11.02 7.50 -6.49
C LYS A 71 9.72 7.77 -7.25
N TYR A 72 8.56 7.41 -6.68
CA TYR A 72 7.26 7.47 -7.39
C TYR A 72 6.33 8.60 -6.92
N ARG A 73 6.67 9.39 -5.89
CA ARG A 73 5.90 10.58 -5.47
C ARG A 73 5.63 11.58 -6.60
N LYS A 74 6.56 11.72 -7.55
CA LYS A 74 6.39 12.61 -8.72
C LYS A 74 5.19 12.26 -9.62
N TYR A 75 4.65 11.05 -9.52
CA TYR A 75 3.47 10.63 -10.29
C TYR A 75 2.15 11.01 -9.63
N LEU A 76 2.13 11.46 -8.37
CA LEU A 76 0.88 11.76 -7.64
C LEU A 76 -0.11 12.64 -8.43
N PRO A 77 0.30 13.70 -9.16
CA PRO A 77 -0.62 14.48 -9.98
C PRO A 77 -1.37 13.69 -11.07
N LEU A 78 -0.85 12.53 -11.47
CA LEU A 78 -1.44 11.62 -12.46
C LEU A 78 -2.25 10.48 -11.82
N LEU A 79 -2.16 10.31 -10.49
CA LEU A 79 -2.69 9.16 -9.74
C LEU A 79 -3.81 9.58 -8.77
N GLN A 80 -4.45 10.72 -9.03
CA GLN A 80 -5.57 11.18 -8.23
C GLN A 80 -6.86 10.46 -8.63
N LEU A 81 -7.62 10.06 -7.62
CA LEU A 81 -8.98 9.54 -7.77
C LEU A 81 -9.96 10.66 -7.44
N GLU A 82 -11.07 10.74 -8.16
CA GLU A 82 -12.18 11.60 -7.74
C GLU A 82 -12.83 11.01 -6.47
N GLU A 83 -13.35 11.85 -5.58
CA GLU A 83 -13.97 11.43 -4.31
C GLU A 83 -15.02 10.31 -4.49
N LYS A 84 -15.83 10.41 -5.55
CA LYS A 84 -16.85 9.40 -5.91
C LYS A 84 -16.26 8.02 -6.26
N ASP A 85 -15.00 7.98 -6.68
CA ASP A 85 -14.29 6.77 -7.09
C ASP A 85 -13.54 6.15 -5.90
N TRP A 86 -13.66 6.71 -4.69
CA TRP A 86 -13.13 6.07 -3.48
C TRP A 86 -14.08 5.04 -2.89
N ASP A 87 -15.39 5.25 -3.06
CA ASP A 87 -16.40 4.30 -2.59
C ASP A 87 -16.22 2.95 -3.32
N TYR A 88 -15.76 1.93 -2.58
CA TYR A 88 -15.65 0.51 -2.98
C TYR A 88 -14.51 0.11 -3.93
N LEU A 89 -13.51 0.98 -4.18
CA LEU A 89 -12.45 0.67 -5.15
C LEU A 89 -11.26 -0.10 -4.56
N ILE A 90 -11.27 -1.42 -4.77
CA ILE A 90 -10.15 -2.31 -4.50
C ILE A 90 -9.34 -2.43 -5.78
N GLY A 91 -8.35 -1.57 -5.97
CA GLY A 91 -7.53 -1.65 -7.19
C GLY A 91 -8.00 -0.71 -8.29
N HIS A 92 -7.47 0.50 -8.33
CA HIS A 92 -7.43 1.29 -9.56
C HIS A 92 -6.09 1.05 -10.25
N THR A 93 -6.08 0.82 -11.56
CA THR A 93 -4.83 0.58 -12.29
C THR A 93 -4.53 1.76 -13.20
N TRP A 94 -3.40 2.41 -12.97
CA TRP A 94 -2.88 3.42 -13.88
C TRP A 94 -1.80 2.82 -14.78
N LEU A 95 -1.99 3.04 -16.08
CA LEU A 95 -0.96 2.83 -17.09
C LEU A 95 -0.35 4.20 -17.42
N ILE A 96 0.93 4.35 -17.11
CA ILE A 96 1.73 5.53 -17.40
C ILE A 96 2.57 5.23 -18.64
N ASP A 97 2.27 5.92 -19.73
CA ASP A 97 3.00 5.86 -20.99
C ASP A 97 3.96 7.05 -21.14
N ARG A 98 4.60 7.16 -22.30
CA ARG A 98 5.50 8.28 -22.63
C ARG A 98 4.79 9.64 -22.69
N VAL A 99 3.50 9.69 -23.07
CA VAL A 99 2.77 10.96 -23.17
C VAL A 99 2.47 11.51 -21.78
N LYS A 100 2.00 10.66 -20.87
CA LYS A 100 1.76 11.02 -19.46
C LYS A 100 3.06 11.35 -18.72
N ARG A 101 4.15 10.66 -19.05
CA ARG A 101 5.49 10.98 -18.56
C ARG A 101 5.91 12.41 -18.90
N ASP A 102 5.70 12.83 -20.14
CA ASP A 102 6.12 14.16 -20.60
C ASP A 102 5.33 15.27 -19.87
N GLN A 103 4.10 14.98 -19.39
CA GLN A 103 3.32 15.91 -18.56
C GLN A 103 3.96 16.20 -17.19
N ILE A 104 4.81 15.30 -16.69
CA ILE A 104 5.52 15.45 -15.41
C ILE A 104 7.04 15.61 -15.58
N ASN A 105 7.51 15.83 -16.82
CA ASN A 105 8.93 16.06 -17.17
C ASN A 105 9.89 14.99 -16.60
N ASP A 106 9.50 13.72 -16.63
CA ASP A 106 10.30 12.64 -16.04
C ASP A 106 10.97 11.76 -17.09
N GLU A 107 12.23 12.03 -17.45
CA GLU A 107 12.93 11.22 -18.45
C GLU A 107 13.45 9.87 -17.91
N THR A 108 13.36 9.62 -16.60
CA THR A 108 13.99 8.47 -15.92
C THR A 108 13.08 7.24 -15.79
N ILE A 109 11.90 7.26 -16.41
CA ILE A 109 10.93 6.16 -16.30
C ILE A 109 11.41 4.93 -17.05
N GLU A 110 11.63 3.86 -16.29
CA GLU A 110 11.68 2.51 -16.85
C GLU A 110 10.25 2.03 -17.08
N VAL A 111 9.77 2.17 -18.32
CA VAL A 111 8.54 1.50 -18.76
C VAL A 111 8.84 0.05 -19.11
N ASN A 112 7.84 -0.83 -18.98
CA ASN A 112 7.99 -2.20 -19.44
C ASN A 112 8.28 -2.21 -20.96
N PRO A 113 9.38 -2.84 -21.43
CA PRO A 113 9.79 -2.77 -22.83
C PRO A 113 8.83 -3.49 -23.79
N TYR A 114 8.01 -4.42 -23.29
CA TYR A 114 7.04 -5.17 -24.08
C TYR A 114 5.70 -4.45 -24.17
N THR A 115 5.24 -3.82 -23.08
CA THR A 115 3.94 -3.13 -23.08
C THR A 115 4.06 -1.64 -23.38
N GLY A 116 5.23 -1.04 -23.19
CA GLY A 116 5.45 0.40 -23.32
C GLY A 116 4.92 1.23 -22.14
N HIS A 117 4.45 0.58 -21.07
CA HIS A 117 3.81 1.24 -19.93
C HIS A 117 4.50 0.89 -18.60
N LEU A 118 4.48 1.85 -17.68
CA LEU A 118 4.63 1.60 -16.24
C LEU A 118 3.22 1.38 -15.66
N THR A 119 3.03 0.28 -14.93
CA THR A 119 1.77 -0.03 -14.24
C THR A 119 1.89 0.31 -12.76
N ILE A 120 1.01 1.18 -12.28
CA ILE A 120 0.84 1.48 -10.85
C ILE A 120 -0.56 1.05 -10.44
N ILE A 121 -0.66 0.25 -9.37
CA ILE A 121 -1.93 -0.26 -8.84
C ILE A 121 -2.23 0.45 -7.53
N HIS A 122 -3.33 1.17 -7.46
CA HIS A 122 -3.88 1.70 -6.22
C HIS A 122 -4.36 0.58 -5.32
N VAL A 123 -4.11 0.66 -4.02
CA VAL A 123 -4.80 -0.16 -3.04
C VAL A 123 -5.26 0.76 -1.92
N ASP A 124 -6.58 0.90 -1.78
CA ASP A 124 -7.16 1.47 -0.57
C ASP A 124 -7.03 0.45 0.57
N TRP A 125 -6.27 0.81 1.58
CA TRP A 125 -5.97 -0.03 2.72
C TRP A 125 -7.18 -0.22 3.64
N PHE A 126 -8.07 0.79 3.73
CA PHE A 126 -9.31 0.65 4.49
C PHE A 126 -10.22 -0.43 3.86
N SER A 127 -10.47 -0.33 2.56
CA SER A 127 -11.21 -1.37 1.83
C SER A 127 -10.54 -2.75 1.93
N ALA A 128 -9.21 -2.82 1.91
CA ALA A 128 -8.48 -4.07 2.09
C ALA A 128 -8.77 -4.74 3.44
N ARG A 129 -8.84 -3.94 4.52
CA ARG A 129 -9.25 -4.37 5.86
C ARG A 129 -10.69 -4.87 5.85
N GLU A 130 -11.63 -4.12 5.28
CA GLU A 130 -13.05 -4.50 5.25
C GLU A 130 -13.31 -5.85 4.54
N ILE A 131 -12.58 -6.17 3.47
CA ILE A 131 -12.68 -7.48 2.78
C ILE A 131 -12.27 -8.64 3.67
N CYS A 132 -11.34 -8.40 4.59
CA CYS A 132 -10.79 -9.41 5.50
C CYS A 132 -11.67 -9.57 6.76
N CYS A 133 -12.60 -8.65 7.00
CA CYS A 133 -13.54 -8.72 8.12
C CYS A 133 -14.32 -10.04 8.11
N GLY A 134 -14.37 -10.71 9.27
CA GLY A 134 -15.01 -12.01 9.42
C GLY A 134 -14.25 -13.22 8.84
N LYS A 135 -13.05 -13.02 8.27
CA LYS A 135 -12.26 -14.09 7.61
C LYS A 135 -11.02 -14.48 8.42
N VAL A 136 -11.11 -14.48 9.75
CA VAL A 136 -9.99 -14.74 10.66
C VAL A 136 -9.29 -16.09 10.38
N ALA A 137 -10.04 -17.11 9.94
CA ALA A 137 -9.49 -18.41 9.59
C ALA A 137 -8.47 -18.37 8.42
N GLU A 138 -8.55 -17.35 7.55
CA GLU A 138 -7.63 -17.17 6.42
C GLU A 138 -6.34 -16.42 6.83
N LYS A 139 -6.34 -15.71 7.95
CA LYS A 139 -5.34 -14.69 8.33
C LYS A 139 -3.88 -15.14 8.13
N TYR A 140 -3.51 -16.26 8.74
CA TYR A 140 -2.14 -16.77 8.71
C TYR A 140 -1.74 -17.47 7.40
N SER A 141 -2.64 -17.51 6.40
CA SER A 141 -2.27 -17.83 5.02
C SER A 141 -1.63 -16.64 4.30
N TYR A 142 -1.82 -15.42 4.82
CA TYR A 142 -1.41 -14.17 4.18
C TYR A 142 -0.41 -13.34 4.99
N ILE A 143 -0.27 -13.63 6.29
CA ILE A 143 0.71 -12.97 7.17
C ILE A 143 1.46 -14.03 8.02
N PRO A 144 2.71 -13.77 8.43
CA PRO A 144 3.45 -14.68 9.30
C PRO A 144 2.85 -14.76 10.71
N ASP A 145 2.69 -15.96 11.27
CA ASP A 145 2.40 -16.16 12.70
C ASP A 145 3.71 -16.39 13.48
N THR A 146 4.53 -15.34 13.58
CA THR A 146 5.82 -15.41 14.28
C THR A 146 5.96 -14.34 15.35
N PRO A 147 6.69 -14.61 16.46
CA PRO A 147 6.96 -13.60 17.47
C PRO A 147 7.63 -12.35 16.91
N ASP A 148 8.52 -12.50 15.94
CA ASP A 148 9.24 -11.39 15.31
C ASP A 148 8.31 -10.49 14.50
N PHE A 149 7.36 -11.07 13.77
CA PHE A 149 6.34 -10.30 13.05
C PHE A 149 5.45 -9.53 14.02
N LYS A 150 4.92 -10.21 15.05
CA LYS A 150 4.09 -9.59 16.10
C LYS A 150 4.83 -8.50 16.87
N LYS A 151 6.15 -8.65 17.06
CA LYS A 151 6.99 -7.63 17.68
C LYS A 151 7.13 -6.41 16.79
N GLU A 152 7.34 -6.60 15.48
CA GLU A 152 7.43 -5.48 14.54
C GLU A 152 6.11 -4.70 14.48
N ILE A 153 4.97 -5.40 14.45
CA ILE A 153 3.64 -4.77 14.48
C ILE A 153 3.44 -3.90 15.73
N ARG A 154 4.00 -4.29 16.88
CA ARG A 154 3.91 -3.50 18.11
C ARG A 154 4.93 -2.35 18.18
N ASN A 155 5.93 -2.32 17.31
CA ASN A 155 7.02 -1.36 17.38
C ASN A 155 6.63 0.00 16.78
N ILE A 156 5.72 0.70 17.44
CA ILE A 156 5.16 1.98 16.98
C ILE A 156 6.01 3.20 17.37
N ALA A 157 6.99 3.06 18.27
CA ALA A 157 7.69 4.18 18.88
C ALA A 157 8.44 5.09 17.88
N ASP A 158 8.89 4.53 16.75
CA ASP A 158 9.61 5.28 15.72
C ASP A 158 8.69 6.14 14.83
N PHE A 159 7.38 5.89 14.86
CA PHE A 159 6.42 6.47 13.91
C PHE A 159 5.41 7.42 14.56
N TYR A 160 5.08 7.20 15.82
CA TYR A 160 4.11 8.01 16.57
C TYR A 160 4.84 8.86 17.61
N ASN A 161 5.09 10.13 17.26
CA ASN A 161 5.56 11.10 18.24
C ASN A 161 4.42 11.39 19.23
N TYR A 162 4.61 11.04 20.51
CA TYR A 162 3.79 11.52 21.61
C TYR A 162 4.32 12.85 22.15
#